data_AF-M0G8A8-F1
#
_entry.id   AF-M0G8A8-F1
#
_cell.length_a   1.000
_cell.length_b   1.000
_cell.length_c   1.000
_cell.angle_alpha   90.00
_cell.angle_beta   90.00
_cell.angle_gamma   90.00
#
_symmetry.space_group_name_H-M   'P 1'
#
loop_
_entity.id
_entity.type
_entity.pdbx_description
1 polymer ?
#
loop_
_entity_poly.entity_id
_entity_poly.type
_entity_poly.pdbx_seq_one_letter_code
_entity_poly.pdbx_strand_id
1 'polypeptide(L)'
;MRFEESSLYPPDLPDTIIQTNKDIDLVVNLKDGPRLPIERMGAVFSNDGDYRYYIWMVWDDEKQPLPWICCNPSYADGITADKTMKKIAHYSGKEGYGSCVVANVWAYQNRYPGELQDADDPVGPLNDQFLQHMVDNADEVVAGWGTIGPNNERPQALVDRFDIDWLAVQYGNVPYHPGRQTNAYSLTSWEP
;
A
#
# COMPACT_ATOMS: atom_id res chain seq x y z
N MET A 1 -12.76 -9.03 -9.98
CA MET A 1 -13.48 -7.77 -9.69
C MET A 1 -12.78 -6.63 -10.45
N ARG A 2 -13.51 -5.69 -11.07
CA ARG A 2 -12.90 -4.52 -11.75
C ARG A 2 -12.43 -3.49 -10.74
N PHE A 3 -11.48 -2.63 -11.10
CA PHE A 3 -11.13 -1.48 -10.27
C PHE A 3 -12.25 -0.43 -10.36
N GLU A 4 -12.99 -0.24 -9.27
CA GLU A 4 -13.85 0.93 -9.09
C GLU A 4 -13.27 1.79 -7.98
N GLU A 5 -13.00 3.06 -8.25
CA GLU A 5 -12.39 3.95 -7.25
C GLU A 5 -13.25 4.03 -5.98
N SER A 6 -14.58 4.06 -6.15
CA SER A 6 -15.54 4.02 -5.04
C SER A 6 -15.46 2.75 -4.20
N SER A 7 -14.99 1.63 -4.77
CA SER A 7 -14.83 0.38 -4.03
C SER A 7 -13.57 0.36 -3.16
N LEU A 8 -12.64 1.30 -3.35
CA LEU A 8 -11.49 1.46 -2.46
C LEU A 8 -11.86 2.08 -1.13
N TYR A 9 -13.00 2.75 -1.03
CA TYR A 9 -13.31 3.58 0.12
C TYR A 9 -14.24 2.84 1.09
N PRO A 10 -13.94 2.81 2.40
CA PRO A 10 -14.91 2.41 3.40
C PRO A 10 -16.24 3.15 3.17
N PRO A 11 -17.41 2.50 3.38
CA PRO A 11 -18.66 3.22 3.41
C PRO A 11 -18.63 4.28 4.53
N ASP A 12 -19.35 5.38 4.32
CA ASP A 12 -19.55 6.43 5.34
C ASP A 12 -18.28 7.16 5.81
N LEU A 13 -17.33 7.43 4.90
CA LEU A 13 -16.18 8.27 5.23
C LEU A 13 -16.63 9.66 5.69
N PRO A 14 -16.06 10.19 6.79
CA PRO A 14 -16.39 11.54 7.23
C PRO A 14 -15.95 12.55 6.18
N ASP A 15 -16.66 13.69 6.08
CA ASP A 15 -16.30 14.82 5.19
C ASP A 15 -14.88 15.39 5.47
N THR A 16 -14.20 14.88 6.49
CA THR A 16 -12.88 15.28 6.96
C THR A 16 -11.73 14.47 6.33
N ILE A 17 -11.90 13.95 5.12
CA ILE A 17 -10.80 13.33 4.36
C ILE A 17 -10.51 14.13 3.09
N ILE A 18 -9.24 14.16 2.69
CA ILE A 18 -8.80 14.75 1.43
C ILE A 18 -8.48 13.61 0.46
N GLN A 19 -9.08 13.66 -0.72
CA GLN A 19 -8.84 12.69 -1.79
C GLN A 19 -8.13 13.38 -2.95
N THR A 20 -7.08 12.74 -3.46
CA THR A 20 -6.48 13.10 -4.74
C THR A 20 -6.76 11.99 -5.75
N ASN A 21 -7.11 12.38 -6.97
CA ASN A 21 -7.20 11.49 -8.12
C ASN A 21 -6.76 12.28 -9.35
N LYS A 22 -5.80 11.74 -10.10
CA LYS A 22 -5.26 12.38 -11.29
C LYS A 22 -5.05 11.36 -12.40
N ASP A 23 -5.42 11.76 -13.60
CA ASP A 23 -4.89 11.17 -14.81
C ASP A 23 -3.39 11.46 -14.90
N ILE A 24 -2.60 10.43 -15.18
CA ILE A 24 -1.15 10.48 -15.26
C ILE A 24 -0.71 9.84 -16.58
N ASP A 25 0.34 10.40 -17.20
CA ASP A 25 1.06 9.75 -18.31
C ASP A 25 2.44 9.31 -17.79
N LEU A 26 2.47 8.15 -17.14
CA LEU A 26 3.69 7.56 -16.57
C LEU A 26 3.83 6.13 -17.07
N VAL A 27 5.01 5.79 -17.58
CA VAL A 27 5.34 4.40 -17.91
C VAL A 27 6.28 3.84 -16.86
N VAL A 28 5.82 2.81 -16.13
CA VAL A 28 6.69 1.98 -15.29
C VAL A 28 7.21 0.83 -16.14
N ASN A 29 8.54 0.80 -16.32
CA ASN A 29 9.22 -0.25 -17.08
C ASN A 29 10.52 -0.61 -16.37
N LEU A 30 10.41 -1.41 -15.31
CA LEU A 30 11.56 -1.96 -14.61
C LEU A 30 11.97 -3.27 -15.27
N LYS A 31 13.27 -3.57 -15.23
CA LYS A 31 13.87 -4.77 -15.82
C LYS A 31 13.12 -6.03 -15.37
N ASP A 32 12.94 -6.99 -16.29
CA ASP A 32 12.32 -8.30 -16.03
C ASP A 32 10.85 -8.26 -15.57
N GLY A 33 10.10 -7.23 -15.98
CA GLY A 33 8.65 -7.13 -15.78
C GLY A 33 7.93 -6.41 -16.93
N PRO A 34 6.61 -6.26 -16.82
CA PRO A 34 5.80 -5.66 -17.86
C PRO A 34 6.05 -4.15 -17.98
N ARG A 35 5.75 -3.62 -19.17
CA ARG A 35 5.61 -2.18 -19.39
C ARG A 35 4.20 -1.77 -18.94
N LEU A 36 4.10 -1.02 -17.85
CA LEU A 36 2.84 -0.58 -17.28
C LEU A 36 2.57 0.90 -17.63
N PRO A 37 1.56 1.20 -18.44
CA PRO A 37 1.09 2.57 -18.63
C PRO A 37 0.23 2.95 -17.43
N ILE A 38 0.80 3.63 -16.44
CA ILE A 38 0.03 4.16 -15.31
C ILE A 38 -0.82 5.29 -15.84
N GLU A 39 -2.14 5.10 -15.82
CA GLU A 39 -3.13 6.05 -16.34
C GLU A 39 -3.73 6.90 -15.23
N ARG A 40 -3.82 6.37 -14.01
CA ARG A 40 -4.39 7.08 -12.86
C ARG A 40 -3.61 6.82 -11.59
N MET A 41 -3.54 7.84 -10.74
CA MET A 41 -2.96 7.77 -9.40
C MET A 41 -3.76 8.63 -8.43
N GLY A 42 -3.82 8.20 -7.19
CA GLY A 42 -4.48 8.94 -6.14
C GLY A 42 -4.03 8.56 -4.74
N ALA A 43 -4.52 9.30 -3.76
CA ALA A 43 -4.27 9.06 -2.34
C ALA A 43 -5.41 9.61 -1.48
N VAL A 44 -5.53 9.05 -0.27
CA VAL A 44 -6.52 9.47 0.73
C VAL A 44 -5.81 9.90 2.00
N PHE A 45 -6.12 11.10 2.46
CA PHE A 45 -5.52 11.72 3.64
C PHE A 45 -6.58 12.13 4.66
N SER A 46 -6.15 12.33 5.90
CA SER A 46 -6.91 13.14 6.87
C SER A 46 -7.00 14.60 6.43
N ASN A 47 -7.96 15.35 6.97
CA ASN A 47 -8.17 16.78 6.64
C ASN A 47 -6.97 17.67 7.00
N ASP A 48 -6.23 17.33 8.05
CA ASP A 48 -4.99 18.01 8.42
C ASP A 48 -3.78 17.60 7.56
N GLY A 49 -3.92 16.51 6.79
CA GLY A 49 -2.85 15.95 5.98
C GLY A 49 -1.80 15.17 6.78
N ASP A 50 -1.95 14.98 8.08
CA ASP A 50 -0.95 14.28 8.91
C ASP A 50 -0.95 12.76 8.67
N TYR A 51 -2.09 12.22 8.23
CA TYR A 51 -2.29 10.80 7.97
C TYR A 51 -2.55 10.53 6.50
N ARG A 52 -1.92 9.48 5.95
CA ARG A 52 -2.29 8.92 4.64
C ARG A 52 -2.80 7.49 4.82
N TYR A 53 -4.08 7.30 4.53
CA TYR A 53 -4.71 6.00 4.64
C TYR A 53 -4.36 5.12 3.44
N TYR A 54 -4.57 5.61 2.22
CA TYR A 54 -4.20 4.90 0.98
C TYR A 54 -3.37 5.75 0.01
N ILE A 55 -2.62 5.06 -0.85
CA ILE A 55 -2.10 5.56 -2.12
C ILE A 55 -2.23 4.46 -3.16
N TRP A 56 -2.61 4.78 -4.39
CA TRP A 56 -2.90 3.77 -5.42
C TRP A 56 -2.46 4.20 -6.81
N MET A 57 -2.26 3.23 -7.70
CA MET A 57 -1.98 3.44 -9.14
C MET A 57 -2.75 2.41 -9.98
N VAL A 58 -3.26 2.84 -11.13
CA VAL A 58 -4.02 2.00 -12.08
C VAL A 58 -3.38 2.05 -13.46
N TRP A 59 -3.27 0.90 -14.11
CA TRP A 59 -2.79 0.74 -15.49
C TRP A 59 -3.65 -0.18 -16.36
N ASP A 60 -4.61 -0.88 -15.75
CA ASP A 60 -5.60 -1.74 -16.43
C ASP A 60 -6.81 -1.87 -15.51
N ASP A 61 -7.91 -1.20 -15.83
CA ASP A 61 -9.12 -1.17 -14.99
C ASP A 61 -9.99 -2.44 -15.14
N GLU A 62 -9.70 -3.28 -16.13
CA GLU A 62 -10.39 -4.55 -16.34
C GLU A 62 -9.92 -5.65 -15.37
N LYS A 63 -8.78 -5.43 -14.69
CA LYS A 63 -8.16 -6.37 -13.76
C LYS A 63 -8.25 -5.90 -12.31
N GLN A 64 -8.08 -6.84 -11.39
CA GLN A 64 -8.13 -6.58 -9.94
C GLN A 64 -6.96 -5.69 -9.48
N PRO A 65 -7.14 -4.95 -8.37
CA PRO A 65 -6.03 -4.38 -7.61
C PRO A 65 -5.31 -5.44 -6.78
N LEU A 66 -3.99 -5.30 -6.63
CA LEU A 66 -3.24 -5.99 -5.59
C LEU A 66 -3.06 -5.07 -4.38
N PRO A 67 -3.63 -5.40 -3.19
CA PRO A 67 -3.43 -4.62 -1.99
C PRO A 67 -2.08 -4.90 -1.32
N TRP A 68 -1.49 -3.85 -0.75
CA TRP A 68 -0.24 -3.89 -0.01
C TRP A 68 -0.40 -3.19 1.33
N ILE A 69 0.17 -3.75 2.38
CA ILE A 69 0.33 -3.07 3.67
C ILE A 69 1.83 -2.83 3.90
N CYS A 70 2.24 -1.56 3.85
CA CYS A 70 3.62 -1.13 4.11
C CYS A 70 3.79 -0.59 5.53
N CYS A 71 4.99 -0.12 5.89
CA CYS A 71 5.28 0.33 7.25
C CYS A 71 4.52 1.62 7.58
N ASN A 72 4.95 2.73 6.98
CA ASN A 72 4.35 4.03 7.17
C ASN A 72 4.52 4.88 5.90
N PRO A 73 3.62 5.83 5.64
CA PRO A 73 3.71 6.70 4.49
C PRO A 73 4.88 7.68 4.65
N SER A 74 5.71 7.84 3.62
CA SER A 74 6.52 9.05 3.43
C SER A 74 5.67 10.15 2.79
N TYR A 75 6.14 11.40 2.80
CA TYR A 75 5.51 12.52 2.08
C TYR A 75 5.43 12.23 0.57
N ALA A 76 4.30 11.69 0.13
CA ALA A 76 3.93 11.50 -1.27
C ALA A 76 2.47 11.92 -1.39
N ASP A 77 2.20 12.80 -2.35
CA ASP A 77 0.95 13.53 -2.54
C ASP A 77 -0.07 12.78 -3.42
N GLY A 78 0.28 11.58 -3.91
CA GLY A 78 -0.52 10.86 -4.90
C GLY A 78 -0.49 11.50 -6.29
N ILE A 79 0.44 12.43 -6.53
CA ILE A 79 0.62 13.11 -7.83
C ILE A 79 1.88 12.59 -8.53
N THR A 80 2.92 12.24 -7.76
CA THR A 80 4.16 11.69 -8.30
C THR A 80 4.46 10.31 -7.71
N ALA A 81 4.63 9.32 -8.58
CA ALA A 81 5.06 7.99 -8.17
C ALA A 81 6.54 7.97 -7.76
N ASP A 82 6.80 7.70 -6.48
CA ASP A 82 8.16 7.53 -5.96
C ASP A 82 8.77 6.16 -6.33
N LYS A 83 9.99 5.89 -5.88
CA LYS A 83 10.67 4.61 -6.15
C LYS A 83 9.93 3.40 -5.56
N THR A 84 9.25 3.57 -4.43
CA THR A 84 8.53 2.49 -3.75
C THR A 84 7.28 2.14 -4.55
N MET A 85 6.47 3.14 -4.92
CA MET A 85 5.26 2.94 -5.73
C MET A 85 5.57 2.31 -7.09
N LYS A 86 6.63 2.75 -7.78
CA LYS A 86 7.04 2.14 -9.05
C LYS A 86 7.41 0.65 -8.91
N LYS A 87 8.02 0.25 -7.80
CA LYS A 87 8.33 -1.15 -7.52
C LYS A 87 7.09 -1.95 -7.17
N ILE A 88 6.21 -1.41 -6.33
CA ILE A 88 4.93 -2.04 -5.99
C ILE A 88 4.11 -2.32 -7.25
N ALA A 89 3.99 -1.34 -8.15
CA ALA A 89 3.31 -1.54 -9.43
C ALA A 89 4.00 -2.59 -10.29
N HIS A 90 5.33 -2.57 -10.35
CA HIS A 90 6.08 -3.60 -11.08
C HIS A 90 5.81 -5.02 -10.55
N TYR A 91 5.86 -5.25 -9.24
CA TYR A 91 5.53 -6.57 -8.67
C TYR A 91 4.08 -6.95 -8.96
N SER A 92 3.14 -6.03 -8.70
CA SER A 92 1.71 -6.27 -8.92
C SER A 92 1.40 -6.61 -10.39
N GLY A 93 2.00 -5.87 -11.33
CA GLY A 93 1.85 -6.12 -12.76
C GLY A 93 2.49 -7.44 -13.21
N LYS A 94 3.59 -7.88 -12.57
CA LYS A 94 4.18 -9.20 -12.85
C LYS A 94 3.29 -10.36 -12.41
N GLU A 95 2.57 -10.19 -11.30
CA GLU A 95 1.57 -11.15 -10.83
C GLU A 95 0.24 -11.05 -11.62
N GLY A 96 0.14 -10.14 -12.60
CA GLY A 96 -0.99 -10.06 -13.51
C GLY A 96 -2.11 -9.12 -13.06
N TYR A 97 -1.90 -8.29 -12.04
CA TYR A 97 -2.87 -7.29 -11.58
C TYR A 97 -2.91 -6.05 -12.46
N GLY A 98 -4.01 -5.29 -12.37
CA GLY A 98 -4.24 -4.05 -13.14
C GLY A 98 -4.03 -2.76 -12.37
N SER A 99 -3.90 -2.87 -11.05
CA SER A 99 -3.67 -1.76 -10.16
C SER A 99 -2.99 -2.23 -8.87
N CYS A 100 -2.50 -1.29 -8.08
CA CYS A 100 -2.03 -1.54 -6.72
C CYS A 100 -2.61 -0.49 -5.77
N VAL A 101 -2.93 -0.91 -4.55
CA VAL A 101 -3.43 -0.04 -3.47
C VAL A 101 -2.57 -0.29 -2.25
N VAL A 102 -2.04 0.76 -1.65
CA VAL A 102 -1.10 0.66 -0.53
C VAL A 102 -1.69 1.34 0.69
N ALA A 103 -1.94 0.54 1.72
CA ALA A 103 -2.18 0.98 3.09
C ALA A 103 -0.88 0.86 3.91
N ASN A 104 -0.93 1.26 5.18
CA ASN A 104 0.23 1.20 6.06
C ASN A 104 -0.16 0.69 7.45
N VAL A 105 0.78 0.03 8.13
CA VAL A 105 0.65 -0.35 9.54
C VAL A 105 0.37 0.91 10.38
N TRP A 106 1.07 2.00 10.09
CA TRP A 106 0.92 3.32 10.69
C TRP A 106 0.56 4.34 9.61
N ALA A 107 -0.53 5.08 9.73
CA ALA A 107 -0.94 6.06 8.71
C ALA A 107 -0.21 7.40 8.84
N TYR A 108 0.49 7.67 9.94
CA TYR A 108 1.17 8.94 10.14
C TYR A 108 2.30 9.15 9.11
N GLN A 109 2.28 10.30 8.45
CA GLN A 109 3.25 10.63 7.41
C GLN A 109 4.61 10.99 8.01
N ASN A 110 5.59 10.11 7.84
CA ASN A 110 6.98 10.39 8.20
C ASN A 110 7.95 9.70 7.24
N ARG A 111 9.00 10.41 6.80
CA ARG A 111 10.07 9.83 5.99
C ARG A 111 10.92 8.82 6.78
N TYR A 112 10.99 8.95 8.09
CA TYR A 112 11.85 8.16 8.95
C TYR A 112 11.01 7.28 9.90
N PRO A 113 10.84 5.98 9.60
CA PRO A 113 9.99 5.11 10.41
C PRO A 113 10.44 4.97 11.88
N GLY A 114 11.73 5.20 12.17
CA GLY A 114 12.26 5.18 13.53
C GLY A 114 11.77 6.35 14.41
N GLU A 115 11.23 7.40 13.80
CA GLU A 115 10.66 8.57 14.50
C GLU A 115 9.15 8.43 14.71
N LEU A 116 8.52 7.32 14.29
CA LEU A 116 7.08 7.08 14.53
C LEU A 116 6.76 6.94 16.03
N GLN A 117 7.73 6.51 16.83
CA GLN A 117 7.61 6.42 18.28
C GLN A 117 7.42 7.78 18.97
N ASP A 118 7.75 8.87 18.27
CA ASP A 118 7.66 10.24 18.77
C ASP A 118 6.31 10.89 18.39
N ALA A 119 5.49 10.24 17.56
CA ALA A 119 4.16 10.71 17.21
C ALA A 119 3.14 10.33 18.30
N ASP A 120 2.21 11.24 18.60
CA ASP A 120 1.17 11.01 19.62
C ASP A 120 0.25 9.83 19.26
N ASP A 121 -0.13 9.75 17.98
CA ASP A 121 -0.90 8.64 17.41
C ASP A 121 -0.31 8.25 16.05
N PRO A 122 0.71 7.36 15.97
CA PRO A 122 1.27 6.97 14.68
C PRO A 122 0.29 6.12 13.85
N VAL A 123 -0.70 5.49 14.49
CA VAL A 123 -1.68 4.63 13.82
C VAL A 123 -2.60 5.49 12.97
N GLY A 124 -3.12 6.56 13.55
CA GLY A 124 -4.07 7.46 12.94
C GLY A 124 -5.52 7.00 13.09
N PRO A 125 -6.47 7.93 13.18
CA PRO A 125 -7.81 7.68 13.72
C PRO A 125 -8.69 6.76 12.86
N LEU A 126 -8.48 6.75 11.54
CA LEU A 126 -9.27 5.94 10.59
C LEU A 126 -8.50 4.75 10.01
N ASN A 127 -7.22 4.57 10.37
CA ASN A 127 -6.35 3.62 9.67
C ASN A 127 -6.89 2.19 9.73
N ASP A 128 -7.37 1.76 10.90
CA ASP A 128 -7.94 0.42 11.07
C ASP A 128 -9.22 0.19 10.27
N GLN A 129 -10.00 1.24 9.98
CA GLN A 129 -11.20 1.14 9.15
C GLN A 129 -10.81 0.93 7.68
N PHE A 130 -9.81 1.68 7.20
CA PHE A 130 -9.25 1.48 5.86
C PHE A 130 -8.57 0.11 5.73
N LEU A 131 -7.83 -0.36 6.74
CA LEU A 131 -7.23 -1.69 6.70
C LEU A 131 -8.30 -2.80 6.65
N GLN A 132 -9.35 -2.69 7.46
CA GLN A 132 -10.46 -3.65 7.42
C GLN A 132 -11.15 -3.67 6.05
N HIS A 133 -11.48 -2.50 5.51
CA HIS A 133 -12.13 -2.40 4.20
C HIS A 133 -11.26 -2.97 3.06
N MET A 134 -9.94 -2.77 3.13
CA MET A 134 -9.00 -3.38 2.18
C MET A 134 -9.11 -4.90 2.21
N VAL A 135 -9.05 -5.49 3.40
CA VAL A 135 -9.04 -6.94 3.60
C VAL A 135 -10.39 -7.55 3.21
N ASP A 136 -11.50 -6.92 3.58
CA ASP A 136 -12.85 -7.41 3.28
C ASP A 136 -13.13 -7.46 1.75
N ASN A 137 -12.36 -6.74 0.94
CA ASN A 137 -12.52 -6.65 -0.52
C ASN A 137 -11.35 -7.28 -1.29
N ALA A 138 -10.48 -8.04 -0.63
CA ALA A 138 -9.32 -8.67 -1.23
C ALA A 138 -9.37 -10.19 -1.13
N ASP A 139 -8.82 -10.87 -2.13
CA ASP A 139 -8.54 -12.31 -2.07
C ASP A 139 -7.19 -12.56 -1.38
N GLU A 140 -6.21 -11.67 -1.58
CA GLU A 140 -4.87 -11.74 -1.00
C GLU A 140 -4.31 -10.34 -0.69
N VAL A 141 -3.38 -10.25 0.27
CA VAL A 141 -2.74 -8.98 0.68
C VAL A 141 -1.23 -9.16 0.81
N VAL A 142 -0.46 -8.22 0.28
CA VAL A 142 0.99 -8.23 0.37
C VAL A 142 1.48 -7.51 1.62
N ALA A 143 2.15 -8.24 2.51
CA ALA A 143 2.92 -7.69 3.61
C ALA A 143 4.25 -7.09 3.10
N GLY A 144 4.36 -5.76 3.19
CA GLY A 144 5.50 -4.97 2.70
C GLY A 144 6.10 -4.04 3.76
N TRP A 145 5.84 -4.27 5.05
CA TRP A 145 6.28 -3.37 6.13
C TRP A 145 7.75 -3.51 6.54
N GLY A 146 8.45 -4.60 6.19
CA GLY A 146 9.86 -4.74 6.58
C GLY A 146 10.03 -5.09 8.07
N THR A 147 11.23 -4.86 8.59
CA THR A 147 11.61 -5.07 10.01
C THR A 147 11.64 -3.78 10.83
N ILE A 148 11.07 -2.68 10.33
CA ILE A 148 11.35 -1.33 10.84
C ILE A 148 10.05 -0.67 11.26
N GLY A 149 10.00 -0.17 12.50
CA GLY A 149 8.88 0.49 13.13
C GLY A 149 9.07 0.56 14.66
N PRO A 150 8.17 1.22 15.42
CA PRO A 150 8.28 1.43 16.87
C PRO A 150 8.35 0.13 17.68
N ASN A 151 7.82 -0.98 17.16
CA ASN A 151 8.08 -2.38 17.55
C ASN A 151 7.37 -3.32 16.54
N ASN A 152 7.51 -4.63 16.71
CA ASN A 152 6.81 -5.63 15.87
C ASN A 152 5.42 -6.02 16.38
N GLU A 153 4.91 -5.39 17.46
CA GLU A 153 3.63 -5.79 18.07
C GLU A 153 2.44 -5.47 17.17
N ARG A 154 2.42 -4.28 16.55
CA ARG A 154 1.30 -3.88 15.69
C ARG A 154 1.23 -4.66 14.37
N PRO A 155 2.33 -4.86 13.61
CA PRO A 155 2.29 -5.76 12.46
C PRO A 155 1.78 -7.16 12.83
N GLN A 156 2.19 -7.72 13.97
CA GLN A 156 1.66 -9.00 14.46
C GLN A 156 0.17 -8.93 14.77
N ALA A 157 -0.30 -7.86 15.41
CA ALA A 157 -1.72 -7.69 15.70
C ALA A 157 -2.59 -7.61 14.43
N LEU A 158 -2.06 -7.10 13.30
CA LEU A 158 -2.78 -7.11 12.02
C LEU A 158 -2.84 -8.52 11.42
N VAL A 159 -1.74 -9.27 11.49
CA VAL A 159 -1.70 -10.68 11.10
C VAL A 159 -2.72 -11.49 11.90
N ASP A 160 -2.73 -11.35 13.22
CA ASP A 160 -3.64 -12.11 14.09
C ASP A 160 -5.11 -11.73 13.87
N ARG A 161 -5.35 -10.50 13.40
CA ARG A 161 -6.69 -9.95 13.16
C ARG A 161 -7.29 -10.39 11.82
N PHE A 162 -6.47 -10.56 10.78
CA PHE A 162 -6.96 -10.76 9.41
C PHE A 162 -6.75 -12.19 8.92
N ASP A 163 -7.86 -12.88 8.68
CA ASP A 163 -7.89 -14.19 8.01
C ASP A 163 -7.87 -13.97 6.49
N ILE A 164 -6.66 -13.81 5.93
CA ILE A 164 -6.42 -13.47 4.52
C ILE A 164 -5.17 -14.21 4.01
N ASP A 165 -5.13 -14.48 2.71
CA ASP A 165 -3.94 -15.03 2.07
C ASP A 165 -2.83 -13.95 2.04
N TRP A 166 -1.84 -14.14 2.92
CA TRP A 166 -0.71 -13.24 3.02
C TRP A 166 0.37 -13.57 1.98
N LEU A 167 0.78 -12.56 1.22
CA LEU A 167 1.96 -12.60 0.37
C LEU A 167 3.08 -11.75 0.96
N ALA A 168 4.33 -12.01 0.57
CA ALA A 168 5.44 -11.13 0.85
C ALA A 168 6.47 -11.14 -0.28
N VAL A 169 7.30 -10.08 -0.36
CA VAL A 169 8.50 -10.11 -1.20
C VAL A 169 9.58 -10.93 -0.48
N GLN A 170 9.91 -12.10 -1.02
CA GLN A 170 10.71 -13.10 -0.28
C GLN A 170 12.20 -12.72 -0.12
N TYR A 171 12.65 -12.64 1.14
CA TYR A 171 14.03 -12.87 1.59
C TYR A 171 13.98 -13.43 3.02
N GLY A 172 13.97 -14.76 3.19
CA GLY A 172 13.77 -15.37 4.52
C GLY A 172 12.33 -15.27 5.05
N ASN A 173 12.14 -15.28 6.38
CA ASN A 173 10.83 -15.42 7.05
C ASN A 173 10.16 -14.09 7.47
N VAL A 174 10.59 -12.94 6.96
CA VAL A 174 10.02 -11.63 7.34
C VAL A 174 9.61 -10.89 6.07
N PRO A 175 8.45 -10.20 6.03
CA PRO A 175 8.09 -9.36 4.91
C PRO A 175 9.11 -8.25 4.69
N TYR A 176 9.59 -8.06 3.46
CA TYR A 176 10.58 -7.03 3.11
C TYR A 176 9.94 -5.77 2.53
N HIS A 177 10.51 -4.61 2.87
CA HIS A 177 10.06 -3.34 2.30
C HIS A 177 10.47 -3.21 0.81
N PRO A 178 9.53 -2.99 -0.13
CA PRO A 178 9.80 -3.04 -1.57
C PRO A 178 10.82 -1.98 -2.03
N GLY A 179 10.77 -0.78 -1.43
CA GLY A 179 11.71 0.31 -1.72
C GLY A 179 13.20 -0.02 -1.56
N ARG A 180 13.56 -1.01 -0.72
CA ARG A 180 14.96 -1.32 -0.34
C ARG A 180 15.65 -2.37 -1.21
N GLN A 181 14.95 -2.96 -2.18
CA GLN A 181 15.49 -4.04 -2.98
C GLN A 181 16.32 -3.60 -4.20
N THR A 182 17.37 -4.35 -4.53
CA THR A 182 18.25 -4.12 -5.70
C THR A 182 18.13 -5.21 -6.78
N ASN A 183 17.48 -6.34 -6.49
CA ASN A 183 17.33 -7.49 -7.39
C ASN A 183 15.85 -7.82 -7.64
N ALA A 184 15.57 -8.55 -8.73
CA ALA A 184 14.24 -9.02 -9.08
C ALA A 184 13.82 -10.21 -8.20
N TYR A 185 12.65 -10.13 -7.58
CA TYR A 185 12.01 -11.18 -6.80
C TYR A 185 10.56 -11.35 -7.26
N SER A 186 9.94 -12.46 -6.88
CA SER A 186 8.51 -12.72 -7.03
C SER A 186 7.80 -12.52 -5.68
N LEU A 187 6.49 -12.33 -5.72
CA LEU A 187 5.67 -12.49 -4.53
C LEU A 187 5.51 -13.98 -4.23
N THR A 188 5.49 -14.32 -2.94
CA THR A 188 5.28 -15.69 -2.48
C THR A 188 4.34 -15.70 -1.30
N SER A 189 3.57 -16.77 -1.15
CA SER A 189 2.79 -17.03 0.06
C SER A 189 3.70 -16.93 1.29
N TRP A 190 3.22 -16.21 2.29
CA TRP A 190 3.89 -15.96 3.54
C TRP A 190 2.99 -16.46 4.67
N GLU A 191 3.49 -17.42 5.43
CA GLU A 191 2.84 -17.89 6.66
C GLU A 191 3.53 -17.16 7.83
N PRO A 192 2.87 -16.16 8.44
CA PRO A 192 3.40 -15.45 9.60
C PRO A 192 3.64 -16.32 10.85
#